data_AF-A0A924J5B7-F1
#
_entry.id   AF-A0A924J5B7-F1
#
_cell.length_a   1.000
_cell.length_b   1.000
_cell.length_c   1.000
_cell.angle_alpha   90.00
_cell.angle_beta   90.00
_cell.angle_gamma   90.00
#
_symmetry.space_group_name_H-M   'P 1'
#
loop_
_entity.id
_entity.type
_entity.pdbx_description
1 polymer ?
#
loop_
_entity_poly.entity_id
_entity_poly.type
_entity_poly.pdbx_seq_one_letter_code
_entity_poly.pdbx_strand_id
1 'polypeptide(L)'
;MVRIRLRRVGRKKAPVYRIVVADSKSPRDGKFIEIIGTYSPRLTEGAVTIKVDRANHWLDVGAQASDTVRSLLRKGGVLKARHEARLAKKLQAAAVPLSEGVKAE
;
A
#
# COMPACT_ATOMS: atom_id res chain seq x y z
N MET A 1 -13.65 1.63 -9.96
CA MET A 1 -12.85 2.10 -8.79
C MET A 1 -11.56 1.31 -8.78
N VAL A 2 -10.42 1.97 -8.59
CA VAL A 2 -9.12 1.29 -8.55
C VAL A 2 -8.99 0.52 -7.24
N ARG A 3 -8.70 -0.78 -7.34
CA ARG A 3 -8.50 -1.67 -6.19
C ARG A 3 -7.13 -2.34 -6.27
N ILE A 4 -6.53 -2.51 -5.10
CA ILE A 4 -5.34 -3.34 -4.93
C ILE A 4 -5.81 -4.73 -4.51
N ARG A 5 -5.58 -5.73 -5.36
CA ARG A 5 -6.11 -7.09 -5.20
C ARG A 5 -5.07 -8.16 -5.54
N LEU A 6 -5.37 -9.40 -5.15
CA LEU A 6 -4.53 -10.56 -5.47
C LEU A 6 -4.98 -11.18 -6.80
N ARG A 7 -4.03 -11.38 -7.70
CA ARG A 7 -4.18 -12.16 -8.93
C ARG A 7 -3.49 -13.50 -8.78
N ARG A 8 -4.13 -14.61 -9.13
CA ARG A 8 -3.53 -15.95 -8.99
C ARG A 8 -2.74 -16.29 -10.26
N VAL A 9 -1.48 -16.72 -10.10
CA VAL A 9 -0.58 -17.10 -11.21
C VAL A 9 0.10 -18.47 -11.01
N GLY A 10 -0.18 -19.16 -9.91
CA GLY A 10 0.44 -20.44 -9.57
C GLY A 10 -0.26 -21.68 -10.15
N ARG A 11 0.43 -22.83 -10.08
CA ARG A 11 -0.05 -24.13 -10.56
C ARG A 11 -1.13 -24.72 -9.63
N LYS A 12 -1.77 -25.81 -10.06
CA LYS A 12 -2.63 -26.64 -9.20
C LYS A 12 -1.82 -27.08 -7.96
N LYS A 13 -2.41 -26.95 -6.77
CA LYS A 13 -1.76 -27.21 -5.48
C LYS A 13 -0.47 -26.39 -5.21
N ALA A 14 -0.18 -25.33 -5.97
CA ALA A 14 0.95 -24.44 -5.68
C ALA A 14 0.54 -22.98 -5.99
N PRO A 15 -0.33 -22.37 -5.16
CA PRO A 15 -0.82 -21.02 -5.42
C PRO A 15 0.28 -19.98 -5.18
N VAL A 16 0.47 -19.11 -6.16
CA VAL A 16 1.28 -17.90 -6.08
C VAL A 16 0.39 -16.75 -6.50
N TYR A 17 0.50 -15.64 -5.80
CA TYR A 17 -0.32 -14.45 -6.02
C TYR A 17 0.56 -13.26 -6.41
N ARG A 18 0.06 -12.44 -7.32
CA ARG A 18 0.60 -11.10 -7.60
C ARG A 18 -0.30 -10.07 -6.94
N ILE A 19 0.29 -9.11 -6.25
CA ILE A 19 -0.42 -7.94 -5.72
C ILE A 19 -0.49 -6.94 -6.88
N VAL A 20 -1.70 -6.75 -7.40
CA VAL A 20 -1.94 -5.94 -8.60
C VAL A 20 -2.89 -4.80 -8.31
N VAL A 21 -2.65 -3.68 -8.99
CA VAL A 21 -3.56 -2.54 -9.06
C VAL A 21 -4.40 -2.71 -10.31
N ALA A 22 -5.72 -2.76 -10.16
CA ALA A 22 -6.64 -2.93 -11.28
C ALA A 22 -7.96 -2.20 -11.01
N ASP A 23 -8.75 -1.95 -12.06
CA ASP A 23 -10.12 -1.50 -11.87
C ASP A 23 -10.98 -2.65 -11.30
N SER A 24 -11.90 -2.30 -10.40
CA SER A 24 -12.86 -3.22 -9.79
C SER A 24 -13.66 -4.05 -10.79
N LYS A 25 -14.00 -3.49 -11.95
CA LYS A 25 -14.81 -4.14 -12.99
C LYS A 25 -14.02 -5.16 -13.82
N SER A 26 -12.68 -5.07 -13.81
CA SER A 26 -11.85 -6.01 -14.57
C SER A 26 -11.88 -7.41 -13.93
N PRO A 27 -11.89 -8.50 -14.72
CA PRO A 27 -11.89 -9.86 -14.18
C PRO A 27 -10.60 -10.14 -13.38
N ARG A 28 -10.63 -11.11 -12.46
CA ARG A 28 -9.52 -11.41 -11.51
C ARG A 28 -8.16 -11.52 -12.20
N ASP A 29 -8.12 -12.28 -13.28
CA ASP A 29 -6.87 -12.62 -13.97
C ASP A 29 -6.66 -11.85 -15.30
N GLY A 30 -7.51 -10.86 -15.58
CA GLY A 30 -7.46 -10.06 -16.81
C GLY A 30 -6.60 -8.79 -16.69
N LYS A 31 -7.05 -7.70 -17.33
CA LYS A 31 -6.32 -6.43 -17.41
C LYS A 31 -6.06 -5.84 -16.03
N PHE A 32 -4.83 -5.40 -15.80
CA PHE A 32 -4.38 -4.67 -14.62
C PHE A 32 -3.52 -3.49 -15.05
N ILE A 33 -3.34 -2.52 -14.16
CA ILE A 33 -2.56 -1.30 -14.39
C ILE A 33 -1.09 -1.58 -14.08
N GLU A 34 -0.82 -2.07 -12.86
CA GLU A 34 0.54 -2.26 -12.36
C GLU A 34 0.62 -3.46 -11.40
N ILE A 35 1.78 -4.13 -11.37
CA ILE A 35 2.11 -5.13 -10.35
C ILE A 35 3.01 -4.45 -9.30
N ILE A 36 2.51 -4.37 -8.07
CA ILE A 36 3.22 -3.71 -6.96
C ILE A 36 3.89 -4.70 -6.01
N GLY A 37 3.65 -6.02 -6.18
CA GLY A 37 4.25 -7.03 -5.33
C GLY A 37 3.84 -8.46 -5.65
N THR A 38 4.33 -9.38 -4.84
CA THR A 38 4.07 -10.82 -4.91
C THR A 38 3.78 -11.37 -3.52
N TYR A 39 2.98 -12.44 -3.49
CA TYR A 39 2.65 -13.17 -2.28
C TYR A 39 2.65 -14.68 -2.56
N SER A 40 3.48 -15.40 -1.81
CA SER A 40 3.65 -16.84 -1.87
C SER A 40 3.33 -17.43 -0.50
N PRO A 41 2.10 -17.94 -0.25
CA PRO A 41 1.70 -18.46 1.06
C PRO A 41 2.47 -19.72 1.50
N ARG A 42 3.15 -20.39 0.57
CA ARG A 42 3.91 -21.62 0.84
C ARG A 42 5.36 -21.37 1.22
N LEU A 43 5.84 -20.14 1.04
CA LEU A 43 7.20 -19.79 1.36
C LEU A 43 7.26 -19.34 2.83
N THR A 44 8.16 -19.90 3.62
CA THR A 44 8.29 -19.57 5.04
C THR A 44 8.96 -18.21 5.23
N GLU A 45 10.02 -17.94 4.46
CA GLU A 45 10.77 -16.69 4.46
C GLU A 45 10.50 -15.91 3.15
N GLY A 46 10.40 -14.58 3.21
CA GLY A 46 10.16 -13.80 2.00
C GLY A 46 8.81 -14.07 1.32
N ALA A 47 7.83 -14.58 2.07
CA ALA A 47 6.48 -14.88 1.58
C ALA A 47 5.80 -13.69 0.89
N VAL A 48 6.20 -12.46 1.24
CA VAL A 48 5.64 -11.22 0.73
C VAL A 48 6.76 -10.33 0.22
N THR A 49 6.63 -9.84 -1.00
CA THR A 49 7.51 -8.80 -1.56
C THR A 49 6.64 -7.67 -2.07
N ILE A 50 6.87 -6.45 -1.57
CA ILE A 50 6.08 -5.27 -1.93
C ILE A 50 7.03 -4.13 -2.30
N LYS A 51 6.75 -3.46 -3.42
CA LYS A 51 7.37 -2.18 -3.79
C LYS A 51 6.71 -1.06 -2.97
N VAL A 52 7.36 -0.65 -1.89
CA VAL A 52 6.82 0.29 -0.90
C VAL A 52 6.42 1.62 -1.53
N ASP A 53 7.25 2.19 -2.40
CA ASP A 53 7.02 3.49 -3.04
C ASP A 53 5.74 3.50 -3.87
N ARG A 54 5.58 2.46 -4.70
CA ARG A 54 4.41 2.30 -5.57
C ARG A 54 3.14 1.99 -4.76
N ALA A 55 3.27 1.17 -3.71
CA ALA A 55 2.14 0.91 -2.83
C ALA A 55 1.64 2.20 -2.15
N ASN A 56 2.56 3.05 -1.66
CA ASN A 56 2.20 4.33 -1.05
C ASN A 56 1.54 5.27 -2.05
N HIS A 57 2.12 5.41 -3.25
CA HIS A 57 1.56 6.24 -4.32
C HIS A 57 0.10 5.86 -4.63
N TRP A 58 -0.18 4.57 -4.85
CA TRP A 58 -1.55 4.13 -5.17
C TRP A 58 -2.52 4.32 -4.00
N LEU A 59 -2.05 4.13 -2.76
CA LEU A 59 -2.84 4.42 -1.57
C LEU A 59 -3.09 5.93 -1.34
N ASP A 60 -2.25 6.82 -1.91
CA ASP A 60 -2.47 8.27 -1.89
C ASP A 60 -3.43 8.73 -2.98
N VAL A 61 -3.37 8.11 -4.16
CA VAL A 61 -4.33 8.32 -5.26
C VAL A 61 -5.73 7.79 -4.92
N GLY A 62 -5.89 7.08 -3.80
CA GLY A 62 -7.18 6.58 -3.31
C GLY A 62 -7.52 5.16 -3.74
N ALA A 63 -6.54 4.36 -4.18
CA ALA A 63 -6.76 2.96 -4.46
C ALA A 63 -7.12 2.20 -3.17
N GLN A 64 -8.18 1.39 -3.22
CA GLN A 64 -8.63 0.63 -2.07
C GLN A 64 -8.03 -0.79 -2.06
N ALA A 65 -7.31 -1.14 -1.00
CA ALA A 65 -6.82 -2.49 -0.79
C ALA A 65 -7.94 -3.43 -0.28
N SER A 66 -7.98 -4.67 -0.79
CA SER A 66 -8.81 -5.74 -0.20
C SER A 66 -8.29 -6.16 1.18
N ASP A 67 -9.10 -6.86 1.96
CA ASP A 67 -8.77 -7.17 3.37
C ASP A 67 -7.50 -8.01 3.52
N THR A 68 -7.31 -9.01 2.65
CA THR A 68 -6.07 -9.81 2.63
C THR A 68 -4.88 -8.95 2.21
N VAL A 69 -5.02 -8.11 1.18
CA VAL A 69 -3.93 -7.24 0.74
C VAL A 69 -3.57 -6.22 1.83
N ARG A 70 -4.56 -5.67 2.54
CA ARG A 70 -4.33 -4.81 3.71
C ARG A 70 -3.50 -5.52 4.77
N SER A 71 -3.81 -6.78 5.06
CA SER A 71 -3.04 -7.60 6.00
C SER A 71 -1.60 -7.83 5.52
N LEU A 72 -1.38 -8.06 4.21
CA LEU A 72 -0.05 -8.19 3.62
C LEU A 72 0.74 -6.89 3.66
N LEU A 73 0.10 -5.74 3.38
CA LEU A 73 0.71 -4.42 3.49
C LEU A 73 1.08 -4.05 4.93
N ARG A 74 0.32 -4.53 5.93
CA ARG A 74 0.70 -4.43 7.35
C ARG A 74 1.94 -5.26 7.65
N LYS A 75 1.97 -6.52 7.21
CA LYS A 75 3.13 -7.42 7.39
C LYS A 75 4.39 -6.88 6.70
N GLY A 76 4.24 -6.25 5.54
CA GLY A 76 5.33 -5.61 4.82
C GLY A 76 5.76 -4.23 5.35
N GLY A 77 5.24 -3.77 6.49
CA GLY A 77 5.65 -2.51 7.13
C GLY A 77 5.13 -1.22 6.47
N VAL A 78 4.56 -1.29 5.25
CA VAL A 78 4.10 -0.12 4.47
C VAL A 78 3.09 0.73 5.25
N LEU A 79 2.09 0.08 5.85
CA LEU A 79 1.03 0.81 6.56
C LEU A 79 1.50 1.38 7.90
N LYS A 80 2.48 0.74 8.56
CA LYS A 80 3.09 1.25 9.80
C LYS A 80 3.89 2.51 9.50
N ALA A 81 4.81 2.45 8.54
CA ALA A 81 5.62 3.59 8.10
C ALA A 81 4.75 4.78 7.66
N ARG A 82 3.69 4.51 6.89
CA ARG A 82 2.71 5.54 6.47
C ARG A 82 1.99 6.19 7.66
N HIS A 83 1.61 5.40 8.67
CA HIS A 83 0.95 5.94 9.85
C HIS A 83 1.87 6.82 10.68
N GLU A 84 3.11 6.38 10.90
CA GLU A 84 4.15 7.14 11.63
C GLU A 84 4.47 8.46 10.91
N ALA A 85 4.64 8.44 9.59
CA ALA A 85 4.87 9.67 8.81
C ALA A 85 3.70 10.66 8.92
N ARG A 86 2.46 10.17 8.91
CA ARG A 86 1.27 11.01 9.11
C ARG A 86 1.19 11.58 10.52
N LEU A 87 1.54 10.79 11.53
CA LEU A 87 1.59 11.23 12.92
C LEU A 87 2.65 12.32 13.10
N ALA A 88 3.86 12.10 12.58
CA ALA A 88 4.95 13.08 12.61
C ALA A 88 4.53 14.41 11.97
N LYS A 89 3.91 14.37 10.79
CA LYS A 89 3.39 15.57 10.12
C LYS A 89 2.31 16.29 10.95
N LYS A 90 1.42 15.53 11.61
CA LYS A 90 0.39 16.10 12.48
C LYS A 90 0.99 16.77 13.72
N LEU A 91 1.96 16.11 14.36
CA LEU A 91 2.67 16.65 15.52
C LEU A 91 3.45 17.92 15.17
N GLN A 92 4.12 17.93 14.02
CA GLN A 92 4.78 19.14 13.49
C GLN A 92 3.79 20.27 13.22
N ALA A 93 2.65 19.99 12.58
CA ALA A 93 1.62 20.99 12.35
C ALA A 93 1.00 21.54 13.65
N ALA A 94 0.87 20.71 14.69
CA ALA A 94 0.38 21.13 16.00
C ALA A 94 1.42 21.92 16.81
N ALA A 95 2.72 21.69 16.56
CA ALA A 95 3.83 22.37 17.22
C ALA A 95 4.19 23.73 16.60
N VAL A 96 3.52 24.16 15.52
CA VAL A 96 3.59 25.54 15.01
C VAL A 96 2.44 26.37 15.59
N PRO A 97 2.58 26.87 16.82
CA PRO A 97 1.97 28.15 17.16
C PRO A 97 3.02 29.06 17.82
N LEU A 98 3.58 29.96 17.02
CA LEU A 98 3.67 31.39 17.29
C LEU A 98 4.21 32.04 16.01
N SER A 99 3.29 32.73 15.34
CA SER A 99 3.59 33.70 14.30
C SER A 99 4.72 34.61 14.74
N GLU A 100 5.76 34.74 13.92
CA GLU A 100 6.62 35.91 13.90
C GLU A 100 5.77 37.12 13.46
N GLY A 101 4.99 37.64 14.41
CA GLY A 101 4.30 38.90 14.31
C GLY A 101 5.22 39.99 14.83
N VAL A 102 5.69 40.82 13.88
CA VAL A 102 5.92 42.26 14.04
C VAL A 102 7.04 42.64 15.02
N LYS A 103 8.25 42.84 14.51
CA LYS A 103 9.07 43.98 14.96
C LYS A 103 8.78 45.14 14.01
N ALA A 104 7.88 46.00 14.47
CA ALA A 104 7.82 47.38 14.05
C ALA A 104 8.84 48.15 14.90
N GLU A 105 9.90 48.66 14.26
CA GLU A 105 10.60 49.91 14.60
C GLU A 105 11.54 50.29 13.45
#